data_AF-A0A1F6NX86-F1
#
_entry.id   AF-A0A1F6NX86-F1
#
_cell.length_a   1.000
_cell.length_b   1.000
_cell.length_c   1.000
_cell.angle_alpha   90.00
_cell.angle_beta   90.00
_cell.angle_gamma   90.00
#
_symmetry.space_group_name_H-M   'P 1'
#
loop_
_entity.id
_entity.type
_entity.pdbx_description
1 polymer ?
#
loop_
_entity_poly.entity_id
_entity_poly.type
_entity_poly.pdbx_seq_one_letter_code
_entity_poly.pdbx_strand_id
1 'polypeptide(L)'
;MKKSTIIILSLFLMASIIATGLMFGQKKINIQSVENQIINKIDVAIASPDLSNISNNNIVNSKHFTPIEKDIFDNFYKKLELPGDIGEIKGAIVPHHLLAGHFPATLFTYLEKQKPSTIVLFGPNHFFTGQAKAIATANDWDTLAGPIKTDRDVLNKLIADGSLTVDENAILDEHSI
;
A
#
# COMPACT_ATOMS: atom_id res chain seq x y z
N MET A 1 -26.53 8.97 -38.49
CA MET A 1 -25.32 8.70 -37.68
C MET A 1 -25.60 9.10 -36.25
N LYS A 2 -25.81 8.13 -35.34
CA LYS A 2 -26.09 8.41 -33.90
C LYS A 2 -24.78 8.75 -33.20
N LYS A 3 -24.73 9.92 -32.55
CA LYS A 3 -23.62 10.32 -31.68
C LYS A 3 -23.69 9.48 -30.40
N SER A 4 -22.61 8.79 -30.04
CA SER A 4 -22.50 8.09 -28.76
C SER A 4 -22.01 9.08 -27.70
N THR A 5 -22.82 9.28 -26.67
CA THR A 5 -22.48 10.07 -25.49
C THR A 5 -21.58 9.25 -24.58
N ILE A 6 -20.40 9.76 -24.26
CA ILE A 6 -19.52 9.20 -23.23
C ILE A 6 -19.94 9.80 -21.89
N ILE A 7 -20.42 8.97 -20.97
CA ILE A 7 -20.65 9.33 -19.58
C ILE A 7 -19.45 8.79 -18.80
N ILE A 8 -18.55 9.67 -18.35
CA ILE A 8 -17.53 9.32 -17.36
C ILE A 8 -18.21 9.44 -15.99
N LEU A 9 -18.57 8.31 -15.40
CA LEU A 9 -19.08 8.27 -14.03
C LEU A 9 -17.88 8.15 -13.08
N SER A 10 -17.32 9.27 -12.63
CA SER A 10 -16.36 9.27 -11.52
C SER A 10 -17.14 9.15 -10.21
N LEU A 11 -17.14 7.96 -9.60
CA LEU A 11 -17.63 7.78 -8.24
C LEU A 11 -16.58 8.34 -7.26
N PHE A 12 -16.69 9.64 -6.99
CA PHE A 12 -16.07 10.24 -5.81
C PHE A 12 -16.75 9.65 -4.56
N LEU A 13 -16.04 8.78 -3.84
CA LEU A 13 -16.43 8.29 -2.52
C LEU A 13 -16.21 9.39 -1.46
N MET A 14 -16.85 10.56 -1.66
CA MET A 14 -16.69 11.75 -0.80
C MET A 14 -17.49 11.66 0.52
N ALA A 15 -18.24 10.58 0.75
CA ALA A 15 -19.15 10.50 1.90
C ALA A 15 -18.58 9.78 3.15
N SER A 16 -17.41 9.15 3.06
CA SER A 16 -16.86 8.35 4.18
C SER A 16 -16.05 9.18 5.19
N ILE A 17 -15.64 10.40 4.83
CA ILE A 17 -14.70 11.22 5.63
C ILE A 17 -15.41 11.95 6.79
N ILE A 18 -16.73 12.15 6.71
CA ILE A 18 -17.46 12.94 7.73
C ILE A 18 -17.86 12.09 8.96
N ALA A 19 -17.91 10.77 8.85
CA ALA A 19 -18.38 9.91 9.94
C ALA A 19 -17.29 9.54 10.99
N THR A 20 -16.00 9.62 10.65
CA THR A 20 -14.90 9.27 11.57
C THR A 20 -14.32 10.46 12.34
N GLY A 21 -14.68 11.69 11.98
CA GLY A 21 -14.14 12.92 12.58
C GLY A 21 -14.68 13.29 13.97
N LEU A 22 -15.62 12.54 14.55
CA LEU A 22 -16.28 12.89 15.82
C LEU A 22 -15.87 12.03 17.04
N MET A 23 -14.94 11.09 16.91
CA MET A 23 -14.62 10.11 17.97
C MET A 23 -13.18 10.11 18.50
N PHE A 24 -12.43 11.20 18.39
CA PHE A 24 -11.19 11.36 19.15
C PHE A 24 -11.31 12.50 20.17
N GLY A 25 -11.64 12.11 21.40
CA GLY A 25 -11.60 12.96 22.57
C GLY A 25 -10.19 13.49 22.82
N GLN A 26 -10.11 14.78 23.15
CA GLN A 26 -8.88 15.49 23.46
C GLN A 26 -8.20 14.89 24.68
N LYS A 27 -7.06 14.22 24.51
CA LYS A 27 -6.08 14.05 25.58
C LYS A 27 -4.99 15.10 25.38
N LYS A 28 -4.95 16.13 26.24
CA LYS A 28 -3.85 17.11 26.28
C LYS A 28 -2.56 16.37 26.60
N ILE A 29 -1.67 16.25 25.62
CA ILE A 29 -0.30 15.76 25.82
C ILE A 29 0.55 16.93 26.33
N ASN A 30 1.30 16.69 27.41
CA ASN A 30 2.21 17.68 28.01
C ASN A 30 3.48 17.79 27.14
N ILE A 31 3.58 18.87 26.36
CA ILE A 31 4.62 19.09 25.35
C ILE A 31 6.03 19.15 25.96
N GLN A 32 6.16 19.51 27.25
CA GLN A 32 7.44 19.67 27.92
C GLN A 32 8.22 18.35 28.10
N SER A 33 7.54 17.19 28.18
CA SER A 33 8.25 15.91 28.32
C SER A 33 8.74 15.32 27.00
N VAL A 34 8.18 15.79 25.87
CA VAL A 34 8.55 15.32 24.52
C VAL A 34 9.82 16.03 24.05
N GLU A 35 9.95 17.33 24.31
CA GLU A 35 11.16 18.10 23.93
C GLU A 35 12.44 17.55 24.60
N ASN A 36 12.36 17.17 25.88
CA ASN A 36 13.52 16.63 26.61
C ASN A 36 13.95 15.23 26.15
N GLN A 37 13.04 14.44 25.56
CA GLN A 37 13.40 13.14 24.97
C GLN A 37 14.03 13.27 23.59
N ILE A 38 13.66 14.32 22.84
CA ILE A 38 14.21 14.58 21.50
C ILE A 38 15.65 15.10 21.61
N ILE A 39 15.93 16.04 22.52
CA ILE A 39 17.27 16.61 22.70
C ILE A 39 18.30 15.53 23.09
N ASN A 40 17.95 14.63 24.03
CA ASN A 40 18.85 13.55 24.44
C ASN A 40 19.09 12.49 23.34
N LYS A 41 18.22 12.37 22.33
CA LYS A 41 18.41 11.47 21.19
C LYS A 41 19.30 12.08 20.10
N ILE A 42 19.32 13.40 19.98
CA ILE A 42 20.12 14.11 18.95
C ILE A 42 21.61 14.09 19.30
N ASP A 43 21.97 14.23 20.58
CA ASP A 43 23.38 14.23 21.01
C ASP A 43 24.09 12.87 20.80
N VAL A 44 23.35 11.78 20.70
CA VAL A 44 23.90 10.44 20.40
C VAL A 44 24.14 10.25 18.90
N ALA A 45 23.45 11.00 18.03
CA ALA A 45 23.49 10.81 16.57
C ALA A 45 24.60 11.61 15.84
N ILE A 46 25.39 12.43 16.55
CA ILE A 46 26.45 13.27 15.95
C ILE A 46 27.82 12.55 15.92
N ALA A 47 27.94 11.35 16.50
CA ALA A 47 29.08 10.47 16.24
C ALA A 47 28.92 9.85 14.84
N SER A 48 29.82 10.23 13.92
CA SER A 48 29.86 9.81 12.50
C SER A 48 29.33 8.38 12.28
N PRO A 49 28.24 8.18 11.53
CA PRO A 49 27.72 6.85 11.33
C PRO A 49 28.67 6.08 10.42
N ASP A 50 29.30 5.06 10.99
CA ASP A 50 29.96 4.01 10.24
C ASP A 50 28.90 3.31 9.36
N LEU A 51 28.94 3.61 8.07
CA LEU A 51 28.01 3.13 7.05
C LEU A 51 28.21 1.64 6.70
N SER A 52 29.08 0.91 7.41
CA SER A 52 29.35 -0.51 7.15
C SER A 52 28.28 -1.47 7.69
N ASN A 53 27.27 -1.00 8.43
CA ASN A 53 26.30 -1.85 9.13
C ASN A 53 24.83 -1.66 8.71
N ILE A 54 24.55 -1.10 7.53
CA ILE A 54 23.19 -1.17 6.95
C ILE A 54 22.97 -2.62 6.50
N SER A 55 22.47 -3.43 7.42
CA SER A 55 21.95 -4.76 7.14
C SER A 55 20.89 -4.65 6.05
N ASN A 56 21.20 -5.21 4.89
CA ASN A 56 20.26 -5.43 3.79
C ASN A 56 19.02 -6.18 4.33
N ASN A 57 17.83 -5.72 3.95
CA ASN A 57 16.47 -6.28 4.19
C ASN A 57 15.64 -5.57 5.28
N ASN A 58 15.16 -4.36 4.98
CA ASN A 58 14.03 -3.78 5.70
C ASN A 58 12.73 -4.16 4.96
N ILE A 59 11.87 -4.93 5.62
CA ILE A 59 10.57 -5.38 5.09
C ILE A 59 9.50 -4.38 5.56
N VAL A 60 8.69 -3.85 4.64
CA VAL A 60 7.52 -3.02 4.98
C VAL A 60 6.41 -3.92 5.53
N ASN A 61 5.76 -3.48 6.60
CA ASN A 61 4.64 -4.17 7.25
C ASN A 61 4.99 -5.51 7.91
N SER A 62 6.05 -5.57 8.74
CA SER A 62 6.40 -6.75 9.55
C SER A 62 5.41 -7.03 10.72
N LYS A 63 4.10 -6.94 10.48
CA LYS A 63 3.10 -7.36 11.46
C LYS A 63 2.99 -8.87 11.42
N HIS A 64 3.07 -9.50 12.60
CA HIS A 64 2.78 -10.91 12.74
C HIS A 64 1.29 -11.13 12.48
N PHE A 65 0.96 -11.72 11.34
CA PHE A 65 -0.42 -11.99 10.99
C PHE A 65 -1.05 -13.01 11.94
N THR A 66 -2.30 -12.75 12.33
CA THR A 66 -3.07 -13.62 13.21
C THR A 66 -3.73 -14.75 12.42
N PRO A 67 -4.01 -15.91 13.05
CA PRO A 67 -4.81 -16.97 12.43
C PRO A 67 -6.18 -16.48 11.92
N ILE A 68 -6.79 -15.51 12.61
CA ILE A 68 -8.07 -14.90 12.23
C ILE A 68 -7.95 -14.16 10.89
N GLU A 69 -6.86 -13.44 10.67
CA GLU A 69 -6.62 -12.76 9.40
C GLU A 69 -6.52 -13.79 8.28
N LYS A 70 -5.75 -14.87 8.46
CA LYS A 70 -5.66 -15.94 7.47
C LYS A 70 -7.04 -16.50 7.10
N ASP A 71 -7.88 -16.79 8.08
CA ASP A 71 -9.24 -17.30 7.83
C ASP A 71 -10.12 -16.31 7.04
N ILE A 72 -9.97 -15.00 7.28
CA ILE A 72 -10.68 -13.97 6.51
C ILE A 72 -10.27 -14.04 5.04
N PHE A 73 -8.97 -14.09 4.74
CA PHE A 73 -8.48 -14.17 3.37
C PHE A 73 -8.88 -15.47 2.68
N ASP A 74 -8.75 -16.62 3.37
CA ASP A 74 -9.19 -17.92 2.84
C ASP A 74 -10.70 -17.92 2.51
N ASN A 75 -11.51 -17.20 3.29
CA ASN A 75 -12.94 -17.08 3.03
C ASN A 75 -13.28 -16.24 1.79
N PHE A 76 -12.40 -15.31 1.36
CA PHE A 76 -12.59 -14.62 0.08
C PHE A 76 -12.49 -15.58 -1.10
N TYR A 77 -11.56 -16.54 -1.06
CA TYR A 77 -11.39 -17.57 -2.10
C TYR A 77 -12.50 -18.64 -2.08
N LYS A 78 -13.32 -18.73 -1.03
CA LYS A 78 -14.53 -19.56 -1.04
C LYS A 78 -15.72 -18.92 -1.75
N LYS A 79 -15.67 -17.60 -1.97
CA LYS A 79 -16.74 -16.78 -2.59
C LYS A 79 -16.34 -16.30 -3.99
N LEU A 80 -15.48 -17.03 -4.68
CA LEU A 80 -15.03 -16.64 -6.01
C LEU A 80 -16.18 -16.68 -7.01
N GLU A 81 -16.29 -15.62 -7.80
CA GLU A 81 -17.17 -15.55 -8.96
C GLU A 81 -16.30 -15.58 -10.21
N LEU A 82 -16.21 -16.75 -10.86
CA LEU A 82 -15.42 -16.92 -12.07
C LEU A 82 -16.36 -16.89 -13.29
N PRO A 83 -16.56 -15.73 -13.94
CA PRO A 83 -17.48 -15.59 -15.08
C PRO A 83 -17.10 -16.39 -16.35
N GLY A 84 -15.98 -17.13 -16.32
CA GLY A 84 -15.53 -17.98 -17.41
C GLY A 84 -14.15 -17.56 -17.90
N ASP A 85 -13.90 -17.70 -19.21
CA ASP A 85 -12.69 -17.17 -19.81
C ASP A 85 -12.84 -15.66 -20.07
N ILE A 86 -11.93 -14.87 -19.50
CA ILE A 86 -11.87 -13.42 -19.65
C ILE A 86 -10.66 -12.96 -20.48
N GLY A 87 -9.92 -13.92 -21.05
CA GLY A 87 -8.70 -13.68 -21.79
C GLY A 87 -7.53 -13.23 -20.91
N GLU A 88 -6.54 -12.63 -21.56
CA GLU A 88 -5.34 -12.11 -20.90
C GLU A 88 -5.62 -10.80 -20.18
N ILE A 89 -5.14 -10.68 -18.93
CA ILE A 89 -5.40 -9.51 -18.08
C ILE A 89 -4.19 -8.60 -18.17
N LYS A 90 -4.39 -7.40 -18.71
CA LYS A 90 -3.34 -6.36 -18.76
C LYS A 90 -3.43 -5.37 -17.60
N GLY A 91 -4.58 -5.34 -16.91
CA GLY A 91 -4.83 -4.47 -15.77
C GLY A 91 -6.22 -4.70 -15.19
N ALA A 92 -6.42 -4.27 -13.96
CA ALA A 92 -7.69 -4.37 -13.26
C ALA A 92 -7.82 -3.24 -12.22
N ILE A 93 -9.06 -2.95 -11.83
CA ILE A 93 -9.38 -2.02 -10.75
C ILE A 93 -10.16 -2.82 -9.71
N VAL A 94 -9.68 -2.84 -8.47
CA VAL A 94 -10.28 -3.61 -7.37
C VAL A 94 -10.37 -2.74 -6.11
N PRO A 95 -11.38 -2.97 -5.25
CA PRO A 95 -11.44 -2.31 -3.94
C PRO A 95 -10.36 -2.86 -2.98
N HIS A 96 -9.86 -2.03 -2.07
CA HIS A 96 -8.93 -2.45 -1.01
C HIS A 96 -9.61 -2.77 0.33
N HIS A 97 -10.90 -2.42 0.52
CA HIS A 97 -11.58 -2.69 1.79
C HIS A 97 -11.94 -4.18 1.91
N LEU A 98 -11.64 -4.77 3.07
CA LEU A 98 -11.85 -6.20 3.37
C LEU A 98 -13.28 -6.69 3.13
N LEU A 99 -14.30 -5.83 3.30
CA LEU A 99 -15.70 -6.18 3.01
C LEU A 99 -15.89 -6.71 1.57
N ALA A 100 -15.08 -6.20 0.64
CA ALA A 100 -15.13 -6.51 -0.78
C ALA A 100 -13.94 -7.38 -1.23
N GLY A 101 -13.27 -8.09 -0.30
CA GLY A 101 -12.03 -8.85 -0.58
C GLY A 101 -12.16 -10.00 -1.58
N HIS A 102 -13.37 -10.45 -1.90
CA HIS A 102 -13.60 -11.45 -2.95
C HIS A 102 -13.29 -10.94 -4.36
N PHE A 103 -13.35 -9.62 -4.60
CA PHE A 103 -12.96 -9.03 -5.90
C PHE A 103 -11.45 -9.19 -6.18
N PRO A 104 -10.53 -8.73 -5.31
CA PRO A 104 -9.11 -8.98 -5.52
C PRO A 104 -8.77 -10.47 -5.51
N ALA A 105 -9.42 -11.29 -4.65
CA ALA A 105 -9.21 -12.74 -4.67
C ALA A 105 -9.56 -13.38 -6.03
N THR A 106 -10.67 -12.93 -6.65
CA THR A 106 -11.07 -13.33 -8.00
C THR A 106 -10.04 -12.91 -9.04
N LEU A 107 -9.57 -11.66 -9.00
CA LEU A 107 -8.51 -11.18 -9.89
C LEU A 107 -7.23 -12.02 -9.77
N PHE A 108 -6.72 -12.23 -8.57
CA PHE A 108 -5.48 -12.99 -8.36
C PHE A 108 -5.62 -14.46 -8.76
N THR A 109 -6.82 -15.06 -8.64
CA THR A 109 -7.11 -16.40 -9.18
C THR A 109 -6.95 -16.47 -10.71
N TYR A 110 -7.31 -15.41 -11.43
CA TYR A 110 -7.06 -15.35 -12.87
C TYR A 110 -5.60 -15.06 -13.21
N LEU A 111 -4.94 -14.16 -12.46
CA LEU A 111 -3.53 -13.82 -12.68
C LEU A 111 -2.60 -15.00 -12.43
N GLU A 112 -2.93 -15.89 -11.48
CA GLU A 112 -2.17 -17.12 -11.21
C GLU A 112 -1.95 -17.95 -12.50
N LYS A 113 -2.97 -18.04 -13.36
CA LYS A 113 -2.90 -18.77 -14.63
C LYS A 113 -1.91 -18.13 -15.62
N GLN A 114 -1.76 -16.81 -15.56
CA GLN A 114 -0.88 -16.03 -16.45
C GLN A 114 0.57 -15.99 -15.94
N LYS A 115 0.81 -16.30 -14.66
CA LYS A 115 2.14 -16.33 -14.03
C LYS A 115 2.97 -15.06 -14.34
N PRO A 116 2.44 -13.85 -14.08
CA PRO A 116 3.20 -12.63 -14.29
C PRO A 116 4.46 -12.63 -13.42
N SER A 117 5.58 -12.18 -13.98
CA SER A 117 6.83 -12.02 -13.21
C SER A 117 6.81 -10.80 -12.31
N THR A 118 6.04 -9.77 -12.68
CA THR A 118 5.96 -8.48 -11.98
C THR A 118 4.52 -7.99 -12.02
N ILE A 119 4.00 -7.55 -10.87
CA ILE A 119 2.69 -6.90 -10.76
C ILE A 119 2.94 -5.48 -10.25
N VAL A 120 2.39 -4.49 -10.95
CA VAL A 120 2.43 -3.08 -10.52
C VAL A 120 1.11 -2.74 -9.86
N LEU A 121 1.17 -2.37 -8.57
CA LEU A 121 0.01 -2.00 -7.77
C LEU A 121 -0.02 -0.48 -7.60
N PHE A 122 -1.18 0.12 -7.80
CA PHE A 122 -1.42 1.54 -7.55
C PHE A 122 -2.52 1.69 -6.52
N GLY A 123 -2.26 2.49 -5.49
CA GLY A 123 -3.25 2.83 -4.47
C GLY A 123 -3.32 4.34 -4.24
N PRO A 124 -4.46 4.87 -3.78
CA PRO A 124 -4.54 6.25 -3.31
C PRO A 124 -3.58 6.52 -2.15
N ASN A 125 -3.06 7.74 -2.10
CA ASN A 125 -2.38 8.32 -0.95
C ASN A 125 -3.43 8.90 -0.01
N HIS A 126 -3.96 8.09 0.91
CA HIS A 126 -5.08 8.46 1.78
C HIS A 126 -4.71 9.57 2.77
N PHE A 127 -3.46 9.57 3.23
CA PHE A 127 -2.98 10.47 4.28
C PHE A 127 -2.33 11.74 3.74
N PHE A 128 -2.13 11.84 2.43
CA PHE A 128 -1.47 12.96 1.76
C PHE A 128 -0.08 13.30 2.33
N THR A 129 0.63 12.28 2.83
CA THR A 129 1.91 12.42 3.53
C THR A 129 3.07 12.66 2.57
N GLY A 130 3.12 11.94 1.43
CA GLY A 130 4.06 12.22 0.35
C GLY A 130 3.55 13.27 -0.64
N GLN A 131 4.46 14.05 -1.22
CA GLN A 131 4.15 15.22 -2.06
C GLN A 131 4.43 15.02 -3.56
N ALA A 132 4.99 13.87 -3.96
CA ALA A 132 5.24 13.54 -5.35
C ALA A 132 3.95 13.10 -6.07
N LYS A 133 3.94 13.18 -7.41
CA LYS A 133 2.80 12.72 -8.23
C LYS A 133 2.52 11.23 -8.06
N ALA A 134 3.59 10.45 -7.91
CA ALA A 134 3.56 9.04 -7.57
C ALA A 134 4.67 8.76 -6.56
N ILE A 135 4.36 7.92 -5.59
CA ILE A 135 5.23 7.57 -4.48
C ILE A 135 5.38 6.07 -4.46
N ALA A 136 6.58 5.58 -4.19
CA ALA A 136 6.87 4.17 -4.03
C ALA A 136 7.75 3.92 -2.80
N THR A 137 7.95 2.63 -2.50
CA THR A 137 8.93 2.11 -1.55
C THR A 137 9.93 1.24 -2.28
N ALA A 138 11.19 1.23 -1.84
CA ALA A 138 12.21 0.29 -2.30
C ALA A 138 12.28 -0.99 -1.44
N ASN A 139 11.47 -1.05 -0.37
CA ASN A 139 11.39 -2.19 0.53
C ASN A 139 10.60 -3.34 -0.08
N ASP A 140 10.87 -4.54 0.40
CA ASP A 140 10.04 -5.72 0.11
C ASP A 140 8.79 -5.71 1.01
N TRP A 141 7.74 -6.40 0.59
CA TRP A 141 6.44 -6.41 1.27
C TRP A 141 6.26 -7.70 2.06
N ASP A 142 5.98 -7.61 3.36
CA ASP A 142 5.52 -8.78 4.10
C ASP A 142 4.05 -9.05 3.80
N THR A 143 3.70 -10.32 3.57
CA THR A 143 2.31 -10.72 3.34
C THR A 143 1.98 -11.99 4.11
N LEU A 144 0.69 -12.30 4.23
CA LEU A 144 0.20 -13.56 4.80
C LEU A 144 0.80 -14.81 4.14
N ALA A 145 1.16 -14.71 2.87
CA ALA A 145 1.75 -15.80 2.10
C ALA A 145 3.29 -15.81 2.15
N GLY A 146 3.90 -14.88 2.91
CA GLY A 146 5.33 -14.65 2.98
C GLY A 146 5.77 -13.38 2.23
N PRO A 147 7.08 -13.09 2.25
CA PRO A 147 7.61 -11.86 1.69
C PRO A 147 7.54 -11.84 0.16
N ILE A 148 7.14 -10.71 -0.41
CA ILE A 148 7.13 -10.41 -1.85
C ILE A 148 8.21 -9.36 -2.13
N LYS A 149 9.04 -9.63 -3.14
CA LYS A 149 10.15 -8.74 -3.51
C LYS A 149 9.68 -7.61 -4.40
N THR A 150 10.18 -6.41 -4.11
CA THR A 150 10.04 -5.27 -5.02
C THR A 150 10.95 -5.45 -6.24
N ASP A 151 10.39 -5.29 -7.44
CA ASP A 151 11.13 -5.29 -8.70
C ASP A 151 11.96 -4.02 -8.82
N ARG A 152 13.21 -4.11 -8.35
CA ARG A 152 14.13 -2.98 -8.28
C ARG A 152 14.57 -2.48 -9.66
N ASP A 153 14.57 -3.35 -10.67
CA ASP A 153 14.93 -2.95 -12.04
C ASP A 153 13.83 -2.06 -12.64
N VAL A 154 12.56 -2.41 -12.44
CA VAL A 154 11.42 -1.57 -12.84
C VAL A 154 11.39 -0.28 -12.02
N LEU A 155 11.54 -0.38 -10.69
CA LEU A 155 11.55 0.78 -9.80
C LEU A 155 12.62 1.80 -10.20
N ASN A 156 13.87 1.35 -10.40
CA ASN A 156 14.98 2.22 -10.74
C ASN A 156 14.78 2.94 -12.08
N LYS A 157 14.15 2.28 -13.07
CA LYS A 157 13.81 2.90 -14.35
C LYS A 157 12.79 4.03 -14.16
N LEU A 158 11.76 3.81 -13.35
CA LEU A 158 10.70 4.80 -13.05
C LEU A 158 11.20 5.97 -12.18
N ILE A 159 12.24 5.76 -11.38
CA ILE A 159 12.92 6.85 -10.66
C ILE A 159 13.76 7.66 -11.66
N ALA A 160 14.56 6.98 -12.49
CA ALA A 160 15.46 7.63 -13.43
C ALA A 160 14.72 8.45 -14.50
N ASP A 161 13.52 8.04 -14.90
CA ASP A 161 12.67 8.80 -15.83
C ASP A 161 11.84 9.91 -15.13
N GLY A 162 11.89 10.00 -13.80
CA GLY A 162 11.18 10.99 -13.00
C GLY A 162 9.69 10.73 -12.83
N SER A 163 9.20 9.52 -13.11
CA SER A 163 7.78 9.15 -12.98
C SER A 163 7.32 9.03 -11.54
N LEU A 164 8.22 8.65 -10.62
CA LEU A 164 7.90 8.50 -9.20
C LEU A 164 9.08 8.88 -8.30
N THR A 165 8.79 9.05 -7.01
CA THR A 165 9.80 9.23 -5.96
C THR A 165 9.67 8.15 -4.90
N VAL A 166 10.78 7.69 -4.34
CA VAL A 166 10.77 6.82 -3.15
C VAL A 166 10.60 7.69 -1.91
N ASP A 167 9.56 7.40 -1.13
CA ASP A 167 9.31 8.06 0.16
C ASP A 167 8.76 7.01 1.14
N GLU A 168 9.68 6.42 1.92
CA GLU A 168 9.34 5.34 2.84
C GLU A 168 8.36 5.81 3.93
N ASN A 169 8.51 7.04 4.41
CA ASN A 169 7.64 7.58 5.46
C ASN A 169 6.20 7.74 4.98
N ALA A 170 6.01 8.09 3.71
CA ALA A 170 4.68 8.22 3.13
C ALA A 170 3.94 6.87 3.01
N ILE A 171 4.68 5.76 2.90
CA ILE A 171 4.13 4.41 2.74
C ILE A 171 3.85 3.72 4.07
N LEU A 172 4.58 4.05 5.15
CA LEU A 172 4.52 3.34 6.43
C LEU A 172 3.11 3.17 7.03
N ASP A 173 2.26 4.19 6.92
CA ASP A 173 0.90 4.16 7.46
C ASP A 173 -0.17 3.91 6.37
N GLU A 174 0.24 3.80 5.10
CA GLU A 174 -0.67 3.57 3.97
C GLU A 174 -1.19 2.13 3.93
N HIS A 175 -2.45 1.95 3.52
CA HIS A 175 -3.15 0.66 3.51
C HIS A 175 -3.95 0.44 2.23
N SER A 176 -3.74 1.26 1.20
CA SER A 176 -4.38 1.11 -0.09
C SER A 176 -3.76 0.03 -0.98
N ILE A 177 -2.55 -0.44 -0.64
CA ILE A 177 -1.73 -1.43 -1.35
C ILE A 177 -1.50 -2.63 -0.44
#